data_AF-A0A067S243-F1
#
_entry.id   AF-A0A067S243-F1
#
_cell.length_a   1.000
_cell.length_b   1.000
_cell.length_c   1.000
_cell.angle_alpha   90.00
_cell.angle_beta   90.00
_cell.angle_gamma   90.00
#
_symmetry.space_group_name_H-M   'P 1'
#
loop_
_entity.id
_entity.type
_entity.pdbx_description
1 polymer ?
#
loop_
_entity_poly.entity_id
_entity_poly.type
_entity_poly.pdbx_seq_one_letter_code
_entity_poly.pdbx_strand_id
1 'polypeptide(L)'
;MDPVWYFTSQALLDYMPTAVPIHKPLDPAYIGAKIEAFAVAGCDTVNLLRTSKQKADDMKRQIVQKISSMLVDITGDSKATMKYVDYEEQIVQKYGIELQGWTFDKFACPSSLSTSLPGLRNLLRAVNNGDCRFVKLSPLEVKARHEEREKQIEEGTVAVKTRKRRKDIGSSKKSRTSSKGKKRAADTDSDDDGDGSDKQSRPK
;
A
#
# COMPACT_ATOMS: atom_id res chain seq x y z
N MET A 1 -27.32 20.09 15.18
CA MET A 1 -26.01 20.72 14.90
C MET A 1 -24.99 19.81 15.50
N ASP A 2 -24.32 19.00 14.68
CA ASP A 2 -23.23 18.15 15.17
C ASP A 2 -22.00 19.03 15.40
N PRO A 3 -21.24 18.83 16.49
CA PRO A 3 -20.06 19.64 16.77
C PRO A 3 -19.00 19.42 15.67
N VAL A 4 -18.64 20.49 14.97
CA VAL A 4 -17.59 20.50 13.95
C VAL A 4 -16.28 20.95 14.60
N TRP A 5 -15.25 20.13 14.52
CA TRP A 5 -13.91 20.44 15.04
C TRP A 5 -12.96 20.77 13.90
N TYR A 6 -12.25 21.88 14.05
CA TYR A 6 -11.23 22.32 13.12
C TYR A 6 -9.86 22.24 13.79
N PHE A 7 -8.88 21.63 13.12
CA PHE A 7 -7.51 21.54 13.61
C PHE A 7 -6.61 22.41 12.75
N THR A 8 -5.77 23.21 13.40
CA THR A 8 -4.76 24.05 12.72
C THR A 8 -3.47 23.28 12.42
N SER A 9 -3.27 22.12 13.05
CA SER A 9 -2.08 21.27 12.87
C SER A 9 -2.41 20.01 12.04
N GLN A 10 -1.64 19.77 10.99
CA GLN A 10 -1.72 18.54 10.19
C GLN A 10 -1.42 17.29 11.01
N ALA A 11 -0.51 17.37 11.99
CA ALA A 11 -0.18 16.22 12.82
C ALA A 11 -1.34 15.79 13.74
N LEU A 12 -2.19 16.75 14.17
CA LEU A 12 -3.44 16.45 14.87
C LEU A 12 -4.49 15.84 13.92
N LEU A 13 -4.57 16.32 12.68
CA LEU A 13 -5.47 15.74 11.65
C LEU A 13 -5.15 14.28 11.37
N ASP A 14 -3.87 13.90 11.33
CA ASP A 14 -3.46 12.49 11.13
C ASP A 14 -3.73 11.62 12.37
N TYR A 15 -3.60 12.19 13.58
CA TYR A 15 -3.78 11.48 14.84
C TYR A 15 -5.25 11.20 15.17
N MET A 16 -6.13 12.19 15.03
CA MET A 16 -7.51 12.15 15.53
C MET A 16 -8.36 10.99 14.98
N PRO A 17 -8.30 10.64 13.67
CA PRO A 17 -9.01 9.48 13.13
C PRO A 17 -8.53 8.14 13.71
N THR A 18 -7.26 8.09 14.15
CA THR A 18 -6.67 6.90 14.78
C THR A 18 -7.06 6.81 16.26
N ALA A 19 -7.20 7.95 16.93
CA ALA A 19 -7.41 8.03 18.37
C ALA A 19 -8.90 8.03 18.81
N VAL A 20 -9.79 8.53 17.95
CA VAL A 20 -11.23 8.69 18.25
C VAL A 20 -12.05 7.81 17.31
N PRO A 21 -12.77 6.79 17.82
CA PRO A 21 -13.67 5.99 17.00
C PRO A 21 -14.84 6.82 16.46
N ILE A 22 -15.10 6.73 15.16
CA ILE A 22 -16.17 7.46 14.43
C ILE A 22 -17.57 7.23 15.04
N HIS A 23 -17.77 6.09 15.71
CA HIS A 23 -19.07 5.70 16.28
C HIS A 23 -19.29 6.11 17.74
N LYS A 24 -18.36 6.85 18.37
CA LYS A 24 -18.55 7.34 19.74
C LYS A 24 -18.98 8.81 19.75
N PRO A 25 -19.88 9.21 20.67
CA PRO A 25 -20.21 10.61 20.85
C PRO A 25 -18.94 11.37 21.21
N LEU A 26 -18.74 12.48 20.50
CA LEU A 26 -17.52 13.27 20.51
C LEU A 26 -17.45 14.10 21.81
N ASP A 27 -17.09 13.46 22.91
CA ASP A 27 -16.96 14.08 24.23
C ASP A 27 -15.75 15.04 24.26
N PRO A 28 -15.94 16.35 24.54
CA PRO A 28 -14.85 17.32 24.64
C PRO A 28 -13.74 16.91 25.62
N ALA A 29 -14.09 16.27 26.74
CA ALA A 29 -13.11 15.82 27.72
C ALA A 29 -12.23 14.68 27.17
N TYR A 30 -12.85 13.75 26.42
CA TYR A 30 -12.13 12.67 25.75
C TYR A 30 -11.18 13.21 24.68
N ILE A 31 -11.62 14.17 23.85
CA ILE A 31 -10.77 14.81 22.86
C ILE A 31 -9.60 15.54 23.53
N GLY A 32 -9.88 16.31 24.59
CA GLY A 32 -8.86 17.01 25.37
C GLY A 32 -7.77 16.06 25.88
N ALA A 33 -8.16 14.94 26.47
CA ALA A 33 -7.22 13.91 26.95
C ALA A 33 -6.38 13.29 25.81
N LYS A 34 -6.95 13.13 24.60
CA LYS A 34 -6.20 12.65 23.43
C LYS A 34 -5.21 13.68 22.92
N ILE A 35 -5.59 14.94 22.85
CA ILE A 35 -4.71 16.04 22.46
C ILE A 35 -3.57 16.20 23.47
N GLU A 36 -3.87 16.12 24.77
CA GLU A 36 -2.86 16.13 25.83
C GLU A 36 -1.88 14.96 25.66
N ALA A 37 -2.39 13.74 25.47
CA ALA A 37 -1.53 12.58 25.21
C ALA A 37 -0.65 12.77 23.97
N PHE A 38 -1.17 13.39 22.91
CA PHE A 38 -0.41 13.72 21.69
C PHE A 38 0.69 14.76 21.97
N ALA A 39 0.40 15.79 22.76
CA ALA A 39 1.38 16.79 23.17
C ALA A 39 2.49 16.18 24.04
N VAL A 40 2.12 15.33 25.02
CA VAL A 40 3.07 14.60 25.88
C VAL A 40 3.94 13.63 25.05
N ALA A 41 3.39 13.04 23.99
CA ALA A 41 4.13 12.17 23.06
C ALA A 41 5.08 12.93 22.11
N GLY A 42 5.21 14.25 22.26
CA GLY A 42 6.09 15.09 21.46
C GLY A 42 5.54 15.38 20.06
N CYS A 43 4.21 15.37 19.91
CA CYS A 43 3.53 15.60 18.63
C CYS A 43 3.90 14.60 17.52
N ASP A 44 4.29 13.38 17.89
CA ASP A 44 4.61 12.30 16.96
C ASP A 44 3.61 11.14 17.13
N THR A 45 2.89 10.84 16.04
CA THR A 45 1.92 9.73 16.00
C THR A 45 2.56 8.39 16.30
N VAL A 46 3.83 8.19 15.94
CA VAL A 46 4.56 6.94 16.16
C VAL A 46 4.77 6.67 17.66
N ASN A 47 4.95 7.72 18.47
CA ASN A 47 5.15 7.57 19.92
C ASN A 47 3.87 7.16 20.66
N LEU A 48 2.70 7.41 20.08
CA LEU A 48 1.39 7.02 20.62
C LEU A 48 1.05 5.56 20.36
N LEU A 49 1.72 4.92 19.41
CA LEU A 49 1.48 3.53 19.05
C LEU A 49 2.10 2.59 20.08
N ARG A 50 1.32 1.61 20.54
CA ARG A 50 1.73 0.71 21.62
C ARG A 50 2.72 -0.35 21.16
N THR A 51 2.52 -0.90 19.96
CA THR A 51 3.32 -2.03 19.47
C THR A 51 4.39 -1.58 18.49
N SER A 52 5.55 -2.26 18.52
CA SER A 52 6.62 -2.06 17.54
C SER A 52 6.14 -2.27 16.10
N LYS A 53 5.25 -3.25 15.89
CA LYS A 53 4.61 -3.49 14.59
C LYS A 53 3.82 -2.29 14.10
N GLN A 54 2.94 -1.72 14.94
CA GLN A 54 2.18 -0.53 14.58
C GLN A 54 3.11 0.64 14.25
N LYS A 55 4.17 0.85 15.04
CA LYS A 55 5.18 1.88 14.75
C LYS A 55 5.84 1.69 13.38
N ALA A 56 6.20 0.46 13.04
CA ALA A 56 6.80 0.13 11.75
C ALA A 56 5.81 0.38 10.59
N ASP A 57 4.56 -0.08 10.74
CA ASP A 57 3.51 0.11 9.72
C ASP A 57 3.19 1.58 9.49
N ASP A 58 3.19 2.39 10.56
CA ASP A 58 3.00 3.83 10.50
C ASP A 58 4.14 4.53 9.75
N MET A 59 5.39 4.24 10.12
CA MET A 59 6.57 4.78 9.43
C MET A 59 6.60 4.38 7.95
N LYS A 60 6.26 3.13 7.63
CA LYS A 60 6.14 2.67 6.23
C LYS A 60 5.09 3.47 5.46
N ARG A 61 3.93 3.73 6.06
CA ARG A 61 2.86 4.55 5.44
C ARG A 61 3.35 5.96 5.17
N GLN A 62 3.99 6.60 6.14
CA GLN A 62 4.55 7.95 5.99
C GLN A 62 5.59 8.00 4.84
N ILE A 63 6.49 7.01 4.77
CA ILE A 63 7.48 6.91 3.70
C ILE A 63 6.79 6.80 2.32
N VAL A 64 5.79 5.93 2.18
CA VAL A 64 5.04 5.77 0.92
C VAL A 64 4.37 7.07 0.50
N GLN A 65 3.69 7.74 1.44
CA GLN A 65 2.99 9.00 1.18
C GLN A 65 3.98 10.09 0.71
N LYS A 66 5.11 10.25 1.40
CA LYS A 66 6.12 11.24 1.01
C LYS A 66 6.76 10.95 -0.33
N ILE A 67 7.15 9.71 -0.60
CA ILE A 67 7.70 9.32 -1.89
C ILE A 67 6.69 9.56 -3.01
N SER A 68 5.41 9.23 -2.79
CA SER A 68 4.36 9.46 -3.78
C SER A 68 4.16 10.95 -4.05
N SER A 69 4.16 11.79 -3.00
CA SER A 69 4.11 13.25 -3.16
C SER A 69 5.31 13.76 -3.97
N MET A 70 6.54 13.39 -3.57
CA MET A 70 7.76 13.82 -4.28
C MET A 70 7.76 13.39 -5.75
N LEU A 71 7.21 12.21 -6.06
CA LEU A 71 7.10 11.73 -7.44
C LEU A 71 6.12 12.59 -8.25
N VAL A 72 4.96 12.90 -7.69
CA VAL A 72 3.97 13.79 -8.33
C VAL A 72 4.56 15.18 -8.53
N ASP A 73 5.24 15.71 -7.53
CA ASP A 73 5.83 17.05 -7.56
C ASP A 73 6.89 17.20 -8.66
N ILE A 74 7.76 16.19 -8.83
CA ILE A 74 8.84 16.25 -9.81
C ILE A 74 8.38 15.95 -11.25
N THR A 75 7.40 15.05 -11.41
CA THR A 75 6.85 14.66 -12.72
C THR A 75 5.79 15.63 -13.22
N GLY A 76 5.10 16.33 -12.32
CA GLY A 76 3.93 17.14 -12.62
C GLY A 76 2.67 16.31 -12.93
N ASP A 77 2.71 14.98 -12.80
CA ASP A 77 1.57 14.11 -13.05
C ASP A 77 0.95 13.64 -11.72
N SER A 78 -0.24 14.17 -11.41
CA SER A 78 -1.04 13.79 -10.23
C SER A 78 -1.39 12.30 -10.14
N LYS A 79 -1.35 11.56 -11.25
CA LYS A 79 -1.66 10.13 -11.30
C LYS A 79 -0.41 9.25 -11.28
N ALA A 80 0.79 9.84 -11.22
CA ALA A 80 2.02 9.09 -11.14
C ALA A 80 2.01 8.20 -9.89
N THR A 81 2.17 6.89 -10.11
CA THR A 81 2.23 5.90 -9.03
C THR A 81 3.59 5.24 -9.04
N MET A 82 4.25 5.21 -7.89
CA MET A 82 5.56 4.59 -7.74
C MET A 82 5.53 3.09 -8.06
N LYS A 83 6.42 2.64 -8.94
CA LYS A 83 6.62 1.23 -9.29
C LYS A 83 8.00 0.80 -8.85
N TYR A 84 8.06 -0.19 -7.96
CA TYR A 84 9.32 -0.71 -7.41
C TYR A 84 9.88 -1.90 -8.20
N VAL A 85 9.00 -2.77 -8.72
CA VAL A 85 9.42 -3.99 -9.45
C VAL A 85 9.95 -3.65 -10.84
N ASP A 86 9.23 -2.80 -11.57
CA ASP A 86 9.59 -2.36 -12.92
C ASP A 86 10.07 -0.90 -12.87
N TYR A 87 10.83 -0.56 -11.82
CA TYR A 87 11.25 0.81 -11.53
C TYR A 87 12.02 1.45 -12.68
N GLU A 88 12.99 0.70 -13.22
CA GLU A 88 13.86 1.20 -14.27
C GLU A 88 13.07 1.53 -15.56
N GLU A 89 12.07 0.74 -15.93
CA GLU A 89 11.22 0.98 -17.11
C GLU A 89 10.19 2.09 -16.87
N GLN A 90 9.45 1.99 -15.77
CA GLN A 90 8.26 2.81 -15.55
C GLN A 90 8.56 4.15 -14.87
N ILE A 91 9.72 4.27 -14.21
CA ILE A 91 10.14 5.49 -13.53
C ILE A 91 11.33 6.11 -14.25
N VAL A 92 12.45 5.39 -14.37
CA VAL A 92 13.70 5.95 -14.91
C VAL A 92 13.57 6.25 -16.40
N GLN A 93 13.17 5.27 -17.22
CA GLN A 93 13.04 5.48 -18.67
C GLN A 93 11.85 6.36 -19.03
N LYS A 94 10.70 6.17 -18.36
CA LYS A 94 9.47 6.89 -18.69
C LYS A 94 9.52 8.38 -18.31
N TYR A 95 10.00 8.69 -17.10
CA TYR A 95 10.02 10.07 -16.60
C TYR A 95 11.41 10.70 -16.62
N GLY A 96 12.48 9.92 -16.81
CA GLY A 96 13.86 10.42 -16.76
C GLY A 96 14.29 10.78 -15.34
N ILE A 97 13.86 10.02 -14.33
CA ILE A 97 14.03 10.40 -12.92
C ILE A 97 14.61 9.24 -12.12
N GLU A 98 15.55 9.56 -11.25
CA GLU A 98 16.18 8.61 -10.33
C GLU A 98 16.02 9.02 -8.88
N LEU A 99 15.65 8.06 -8.02
CA LEU A 99 15.67 8.21 -6.58
C LEU A 99 17.08 7.97 -6.05
N GLN A 100 17.69 9.02 -5.51
CA GLN A 100 19.01 8.97 -4.87
C GLN A 100 18.86 9.02 -3.34
N GLY A 101 19.83 8.48 -2.61
CA GLY A 101 19.88 8.53 -1.15
C GLY A 101 19.03 7.51 -0.41
N TRP A 102 18.70 6.38 -1.06
CA TRP A 102 18.00 5.27 -0.41
C TRP A 102 18.90 4.59 0.64
N THR A 103 18.44 4.47 1.87
CA THR A 103 19.29 4.04 3.01
C THR A 103 19.32 2.53 3.24
N PHE A 104 18.51 1.74 2.54
CA PHE A 104 18.51 0.27 2.66
C PHE A 104 19.33 -0.37 1.54
N ASP A 105 19.94 -1.52 1.84
CA ASP A 105 20.76 -2.27 0.87
C ASP A 105 19.99 -2.67 -0.40
N LYS A 106 18.69 -2.93 -0.26
CA LYS A 106 17.81 -3.33 -1.36
C LYS A 106 16.73 -2.28 -1.58
N PHE A 107 16.63 -1.83 -2.82
CA PHE A 107 15.51 -1.02 -3.26
C PHE A 107 14.27 -1.90 -3.40
N ALA A 108 13.26 -1.65 -2.57
CA ALA A 108 12.05 -2.45 -2.50
C ALA A 108 10.86 -1.58 -2.08
N CYS A 109 9.66 -2.12 -2.28
CA CYS A 109 8.44 -1.45 -1.83
C CYS A 109 8.47 -1.28 -0.30
N PRO A 110 8.16 -0.08 0.25
CA PRO A 110 8.20 0.17 1.69
C PRO A 110 7.40 -0.84 2.53
N SER A 111 6.29 -1.35 2.00
CA SER A 111 5.48 -2.37 2.68
C SER A 111 6.24 -3.69 2.86
N SER A 112 7.09 -4.06 1.89
CA SER A 112 7.94 -5.26 1.93
C SER A 112 9.24 -5.10 2.73
N LEU A 113 9.56 -3.90 3.19
CA LEU A 113 10.74 -3.67 4.04
C LEU A 113 10.61 -4.39 5.38
N SER A 114 11.75 -4.63 6.03
CA SER A 114 11.78 -5.24 7.36
C SER A 114 11.05 -4.39 8.39
N THR A 115 10.60 -5.02 9.48
CA THR A 115 9.98 -4.33 10.63
C THR A 115 11.02 -3.70 11.57
N SER A 116 12.26 -3.56 11.12
CA SER A 116 13.35 -2.96 11.91
C SER A 116 13.11 -1.46 12.08
N LEU A 117 12.77 -1.05 13.30
CA LEU A 117 12.49 0.36 13.62
C LEU A 117 13.67 1.30 13.33
N PRO A 118 14.93 0.97 13.65
CA PRO A 118 16.06 1.85 13.34
C PRO A 118 16.24 2.10 11.84
N GLY A 119 16.08 1.06 11.02
CA GLY A 119 16.21 1.19 9.57
C GLY A 119 15.11 2.07 8.97
N LEU A 120 13.86 1.85 9.39
CA LEU A 120 12.72 2.65 8.94
C LEU A 120 12.83 4.11 9.39
N ARG A 121 13.32 4.36 10.62
CA ARG A 121 13.56 5.72 11.13
C ARG A 121 14.64 6.44 10.33
N ASN A 122 15.73 5.76 9.99
CA ASN A 122 16.79 6.34 9.18
C ASN A 122 16.30 6.70 7.77
N LEU A 123 15.52 5.80 7.14
CA LEU A 123 14.93 6.08 5.83
C LEU A 123 13.94 7.25 5.89
N LEU A 124 13.04 7.26 6.87
CA LEU A 124 12.09 8.35 7.06
C LEU A 124 12.81 9.69 7.28
N ARG A 125 13.87 9.70 8.09
CA ARG A 125 14.71 10.88 8.28
C ARG A 125 15.37 11.33 6.98
N ALA A 126 15.95 10.42 6.21
CA ALA A 126 16.57 10.74 4.93
C ALA A 126 15.56 11.33 3.94
N VAL A 127 14.34 10.79 3.89
CA VAL A 127 13.24 11.33 3.08
C VAL A 127 12.82 12.73 3.56
N ASN A 128 12.76 12.95 4.88
CA ASN A 128 12.36 14.24 5.44
C ASN A 128 13.42 15.33 5.25
N ASN A 129 14.69 14.97 5.38
CA ASN A 129 15.82 15.89 5.25
C ASN A 129 16.14 16.22 3.78
N GLY A 130 15.60 15.46 2.83
CA GLY A 130 15.92 15.59 1.40
C GLY A 130 17.19 14.86 0.97
N ASP A 131 17.78 14.06 1.85
CA ASP A 131 18.87 13.13 1.51
C ASP A 131 18.36 12.08 0.51
N CYS A 132 17.14 11.58 0.74
CA CYS A 132 16.43 10.69 -0.18
C CYS A 132 15.46 11.50 -1.04
N ARG A 133 15.84 11.80 -2.29
CA ARG A 133 15.03 12.61 -3.22
C ARG A 133 15.12 12.10 -4.64
N PHE A 134 14.13 12.49 -5.44
CA PHE A 134 14.17 12.30 -6.87
C PHE A 134 15.01 13.37 -7.56
N VAL A 135 15.85 12.96 -8.50
CA VAL A 135 16.68 13.82 -9.33
C VAL A 135 16.33 13.57 -10.79
N LYS A 136 16.12 14.65 -11.55
CA LYS A 136 15.93 14.57 -13.00
C LYS A 136 17.27 14.24 -13.65
N LEU A 137 17.30 13.16 -14.42
CA LEU A 137 18.44 12.78 -15.24
C LEU A 137 18.42 13.60 -16.53
N SER A 138 19.61 13.86 -17.07
CA SER A 138 19.72 14.45 -18.39
C SER A 138 19.25 13.46 -19.47
N PRO A 139 18.73 13.94 -20.61
CA PRO A 139 18.31 13.06 -21.70
C PRO A 139 19.43 12.16 -22.24
N LEU A 140 20.69 12.57 -22.10
CA LEU A 140 21.85 11.78 -22.51
C LEU A 140 22.10 10.61 -21.55
N GLU A 141 21.98 10.85 -20.23
CA GLU A 141 22.11 9.81 -19.22
C GLU A 141 20.98 8.79 -19.31
N VAL A 142 19.74 9.23 -19.57
CA VAL A 142 18.61 8.33 -19.77
C VAL A 142 18.84 7.41 -20.98
N LYS A 143 19.39 7.93 -22.08
CA LYS A 143 19.74 7.13 -23.27
C LYS A 143 20.87 6.15 -22.99
N ALA A 144 21.94 6.59 -22.34
CA ALA A 144 23.04 5.70 -21.98
C ALA A 144 22.57 4.54 -21.08
N ARG A 145 21.68 4.84 -20.12
CA ARG A 145 21.10 3.85 -19.21
C ARG A 145 20.12 2.91 -19.93
N HIS A 146 19.42 3.41 -20.96
CA HIS A 146 18.60 2.59 -21.84
C HIS A 146 19.46 1.59 -22.63
N GLU A 147 20.53 2.05 -23.26
CA GLU A 147 21.45 1.21 -24.05
C GLU A 147 22.16 0.18 -23.17
N GLU A 148 22.61 0.56 -21.97
CA GLU A 148 23.21 -0.38 -21.01
C GLU A 148 22.22 -1.47 -20.59
N ARG A 149 20.96 -1.10 -20.40
CA ARG A 149 19.92 -2.08 -20.08
C ARG A 149 19.58 -2.98 -21.26
N GLU A 150 19.52 -2.45 -22.49
CA GLU A 150 19.32 -3.27 -23.69
C GLU A 150 20.44 -4.31 -23.83
N LYS A 151 21.69 -3.91 -23.56
CA LYS A 151 22.82 -4.85 -23.49
C LYS A 151 22.62 -5.91 -22.40
N GLN A 152 22.19 -5.53 -21.19
CA GLN A 152 21.92 -6.49 -20.12
C GLN A 152 20.74 -7.44 -20.42
N ILE A 153 19.77 -7.00 -21.22
CA ILE A 153 18.67 -7.83 -21.72
C ILE A 153 19.19 -8.80 -22.78
N GLU A 154 20.02 -8.32 -23.71
CA GLU A 154 20.64 -9.13 -24.77
C GLU A 154 21.60 -10.18 -24.20
N GLU A 155 22.38 -9.80 -23.18
CA GLU A 155 23.24 -10.71 -22.40
C GLU A 155 22.43 -11.68 -21.51
N GLY A 156 21.12 -11.47 -21.37
CA GLY A 156 20.21 -12.37 -20.65
C GLY A 156 20.26 -12.22 -19.12
N THR A 157 20.98 -11.23 -18.58
CA THR A 157 21.10 -10.98 -17.15
C THR A 157 19.82 -10.37 -16.56
N VAL A 158 19.08 -9.59 -17.36
CA VAL A 158 17.79 -8.99 -16.96
C VAL A 158 16.65 -9.63 -17.74
N ALA A 159 15.86 -10.46 -17.07
CA ALA A 159 14.69 -11.10 -17.67
C ALA A 159 13.59 -10.07 -17.97
N VAL A 160 13.33 -9.81 -19.26
CA VAL A 160 12.13 -9.08 -19.69
C VAL A 160 10.91 -9.92 -19.34
N LYS A 161 10.10 -9.45 -18.38
CA LYS A 161 8.85 -10.11 -17.99
C LYS A 161 7.79 -9.89 -19.07
N THR A 162 7.85 -10.71 -20.12
CA THR A 162 6.74 -10.80 -21.07
C THR A 162 5.51 -11.37 -20.35
N ARG A 163 4.42 -10.61 -20.33
CA ARG A 163 3.17 -11.07 -19.71
C ARG A 163 2.67 -12.32 -20.43
N LYS A 164 2.47 -13.41 -19.68
CA LYS A 164 1.87 -14.63 -20.19
C LYS A 164 0.52 -14.31 -20.84
N ARG A 165 0.35 -14.75 -22.10
CA ARG A 165 -0.88 -14.58 -22.85
C ARG A 165 -2.04 -15.21 -22.07
N ARG A 166 -3.09 -14.44 -21.79
CA ARG A 166 -4.25 -14.92 -21.02
C ARG A 166 -4.93 -16.05 -21.80
N LYS A 167 -5.27 -17.15 -21.11
CA LYS A 167 -5.92 -18.33 -21.70
C LYS A 167 -7.26 -17.98 -22.37
N ASP A 168 -7.93 -16.97 -21.87
CA ASP A 168 -9.26 -16.53 -22.33
C ASP A 168 -9.21 -15.52 -23.48
N ILE A 169 -8.04 -15.26 -24.06
CA ILE A 169 -7.95 -14.39 -25.23
C ILE A 169 -8.55 -15.14 -26.44
N GLY A 170 -9.80 -14.80 -26.76
CA GLY A 170 -10.58 -15.44 -27.82
C GLY A 170 -11.68 -16.40 -27.36
N SER A 171 -11.86 -16.64 -26.06
CA SER A 171 -13.03 -17.40 -25.59
C SER A 171 -14.26 -16.50 -25.59
N SER A 172 -15.24 -16.84 -26.44
CA SER A 172 -16.51 -16.14 -26.49
C SER A 172 -17.22 -16.32 -25.15
N LYS A 173 -17.51 -15.21 -24.46
CA LYS A 173 -18.32 -15.24 -23.23
C LYS A 173 -19.70 -15.78 -23.60
N LYS A 174 -20.04 -16.97 -23.08
CA LYS A 174 -21.37 -17.57 -23.23
C LYS A 174 -22.39 -16.57 -22.66
N SER A 175 -23.19 -15.94 -23.52
CA SER A 175 -24.20 -14.99 -23.08
C SER A 175 -25.19 -15.73 -22.18
N ARG A 176 -25.36 -15.29 -20.93
CA ARG A 176 -26.45 -15.78 -20.09
C ARG A 176 -27.75 -15.34 -20.74
N THR A 177 -28.40 -16.25 -21.45
CA THR A 177 -29.78 -16.07 -21.91
C THR A 177 -30.66 -15.86 -20.69
N SER A 178 -31.38 -14.74 -20.70
CA SER A 178 -32.39 -14.36 -19.73
C SER A 178 -33.57 -15.34 -19.78
N SER A 179 -33.63 -16.32 -18.88
CA SER A 179 -34.83 -17.14 -18.67
C SER A 179 -35.75 -16.46 -17.65
N LYS A 180 -36.61 -15.60 -18.18
CA LYS A 180 -37.75 -15.00 -17.50
C LYS A 180 -38.86 -16.07 -17.36
N GLY A 181 -38.93 -16.71 -16.18
CA GLY A 181 -40.12 -17.26 -15.50
C GLY A 181 -40.96 -18.39 -16.13
N LYS A 182 -41.22 -19.45 -15.35
CA LYS A 182 -42.59 -19.96 -15.04
C LYS A 182 -42.57 -21.01 -13.90
N LYS A 183 -43.65 -20.99 -13.10
CA LYS A 183 -43.93 -21.70 -11.83
C LYS A 183 -44.39 -23.17 -12.00
N ARG A 184 -44.46 -23.87 -10.83
CA ARG A 184 -45.31 -25.02 -10.39
C ARG A 184 -44.64 -26.40 -10.53
N ALA A 185 -44.83 -27.42 -9.68
CA ALA A 185 -45.42 -27.66 -8.35
C ALA A 185 -45.18 -29.17 -8.03
N ALA A 186 -45.41 -29.58 -6.77
CA ALA A 186 -45.51 -30.96 -6.23
C ALA A 186 -44.18 -31.75 -6.14
N ASP A 187 -43.67 -32.14 -4.97
CA ASP A 187 -44.20 -32.97 -3.87
C ASP A 187 -44.27 -34.46 -4.24
N THR A 188 -43.26 -35.22 -3.80
CA THR A 188 -43.37 -36.64 -3.45
C THR A 188 -42.24 -37.01 -2.49
N ASP A 189 -42.71 -37.41 -1.32
CA ASP A 189 -42.10 -38.04 -0.15
C ASP A 189 -41.57 -39.46 -0.44
N SER A 190 -40.85 -40.04 0.52
CA SER A 190 -40.37 -41.44 0.62
C SER A 190 -39.22 -41.86 -0.30
N ASP A 191 -38.19 -42.63 0.10
CA ASP A 191 -37.85 -43.47 1.26
C ASP A 191 -36.34 -43.83 1.02
N ASP A 192 -35.40 -43.78 1.97
CA ASP A 192 -35.06 -44.84 2.94
C ASP A 192 -33.59 -45.33 2.79
N ASP A 193 -32.98 -45.51 3.96
CA ASP A 193 -31.87 -46.38 4.38
C ASP A 193 -30.36 -46.16 4.13
N GLY A 194 -29.62 -46.32 5.25
CA GLY A 194 -28.27 -46.91 5.37
C GLY A 194 -27.08 -45.94 5.54
N ASP A 195 -26.69 -45.53 6.75
CA ASP A 195 -25.78 -46.22 7.70
C ASP A 195 -24.27 -45.85 7.52
N GLY A 196 -23.56 -45.63 8.63
CA GLY A 196 -22.10 -45.48 8.65
C GLY A 196 -21.54 -44.40 9.59
N SER A 197 -21.55 -44.69 10.88
CA SER A 197 -20.84 -44.01 11.98
C SER A 197 -19.36 -43.68 11.72
N ASP A 198 -18.84 -42.58 12.28
CA ASP A 198 -17.86 -42.72 13.38
C ASP A 198 -17.67 -41.42 14.21
N LYS A 199 -17.54 -41.61 15.52
CA LYS A 199 -17.29 -40.59 16.53
C LYS A 199 -15.79 -40.50 16.76
N GLN A 200 -15.25 -39.30 16.97
CA GLN A 200 -14.21 -39.15 17.98
C GLN A 200 -14.16 -37.74 18.57
N SER A 201 -14.68 -37.66 19.79
CA SER A 201 -14.46 -36.63 20.80
C SER A 201 -12.97 -36.50 21.12
N ARG A 202 -12.45 -35.31 21.43
CA ARG A 202 -12.18 -34.76 22.80
C ARG A 202 -10.91 -33.87 22.70
N PRO A 203 -10.47 -33.16 23.75
CA PRO A 203 -11.17 -32.51 24.85
C PRO A 203 -10.66 -31.06 25.08
N LYS A 204 -11.22 -30.46 26.15
CA LYS A 204 -11.00 -29.16 26.80
C LYS A 204 -9.58 -28.60 26.81
#